data_AF-A0A212D5B0-F1
#
_entry.id   AF-A0A212D5B0-F1
#
_cell.length_a   1.000
_cell.length_b   1.000
_cell.length_c   1.000
_cell.angle_alpha   90.00
_cell.angle_beta   90.00
_cell.angle_gamma   90.00
#
_symmetry.space_group_name_H-M   'P 1'
#
loop_
_entity.id
_entity.type
_entity.pdbx_description
1 polymer ?
#
loop_
_entity_poly.entity_id
_entity_poly.type
_entity_poly.pdbx_seq_one_letter_code
_entity_poly.pdbx_strand_id
1 'polypeptide(L)'
;MRGSDASAALYWLGRMLEGGEDPLYVARRLCVVYLARAPKSVEVYSAYSNVKACLRGHQGPLPPVPLHLRNAPTRLMKDLGYGQGYKYNPAYSEPVEQEYLPQELRGVDFFKQRRC
;
A
#
# COMPACT_ATOMS: atom_id res chain seq x y z
N MET A 1 -2.64 19.46 -0.53
CA MET A 1 -2.72 20.21 -1.82
C MET A 1 -1.79 19.58 -2.84
N ARG A 2 -2.26 19.30 -4.07
CA ARG A 2 -1.43 18.72 -5.14
C ARG A 2 -0.32 19.67 -5.61
N GLY A 3 -0.55 20.98 -5.54
CA GLY A 3 0.42 22.00 -5.98
C GLY A 3 1.47 22.43 -4.95
N SER A 4 1.49 21.85 -3.74
CA SER A 4 2.46 22.16 -2.67
C SER A 4 2.58 23.63 -2.24
N ASP A 5 1.63 24.49 -2.56
CA ASP A 5 1.61 25.88 -2.11
C ASP A 5 1.10 25.99 -0.66
N ALA A 6 2.03 26.23 0.27
CA ALA A 6 1.75 26.36 1.70
C ALA A 6 1.07 27.69 2.04
N SER A 7 1.40 28.77 1.33
CA SER A 7 0.83 30.10 1.56
C SER A 7 -0.64 30.12 1.16
N ALA A 8 -0.98 29.54 0.01
CA ALA A 8 -2.37 29.36 -0.40
C ALA A 8 -3.13 28.48 0.59
N ALA A 9 -2.55 27.36 1.04
CA ALA A 9 -3.20 26.48 2.02
C ALA A 9 -3.51 27.20 3.35
N LEU A 10 -2.58 28.03 3.83
CA LEU A 10 -2.75 28.82 5.06
C LEU A 10 -3.80 29.92 4.90
N TYR A 11 -3.78 30.63 3.77
CA TYR A 11 -4.78 31.65 3.47
C TYR A 11 -6.21 31.08 3.48
N TRP A 12 -6.42 29.94 2.82
CA TRP A 12 -7.72 29.29 2.80
C TRP A 12 -8.13 28.80 4.19
N LEU A 13 -7.21 28.24 4.98
CA LEU A 13 -7.48 27.85 6.37
C LEU A 13 -7.94 29.03 7.22
N GLY A 14 -7.25 30.18 7.13
CA GLY A 14 -7.66 31.39 7.85
C GLY A 14 -9.05 31.87 7.46
N ARG A 15 -9.37 31.85 6.17
CA ARG A 15 -10.73 32.22 5.67
C ARG A 15 -11.85 31.37 6.28
N MET A 16 -11.60 30.10 6.59
CA MET A 16 -12.61 29.20 7.15
C MET A 16 -12.80 29.40 8.66
N LEU A 17 -11.69 29.68 9.36
CA LEU A 17 -11.70 30.03 10.78
C LEU A 17 -12.49 31.32 11.01
N GLU A 18 -12.17 32.36 10.25
CA GLU A 18 -12.87 33.65 10.33
C GLU A 18 -14.31 33.57 9.81
N GLY A 19 -14.59 32.62 8.92
CA GLY A 19 -15.92 32.35 8.38
C GLY A 19 -16.86 31.59 9.32
N GLY A 20 -16.40 31.18 10.51
CA GLY A 20 -17.21 30.44 11.49
C GLY A 20 -17.48 28.99 11.11
N GLU A 21 -16.61 28.37 10.31
CA GLU A 21 -16.79 26.97 9.91
C GLU A 21 -16.57 25.98 11.07
N ASP A 22 -17.17 24.79 10.96
CA ASP A 22 -17.14 23.74 11.98
C ASP A 22 -15.68 23.35 12.38
N PRO A 23 -15.35 23.29 13.69
CA PRO A 23 -14.01 22.94 14.17
C PRO A 23 -13.47 21.58 13.66
N LEU A 24 -14.31 20.56 13.49
CA LEU A 24 -13.92 19.27 12.92
C LEU A 24 -13.61 19.36 11.43
N TYR A 25 -14.22 20.33 10.74
CA TYR A 25 -13.94 20.63 9.34
C TYR A 25 -12.60 21.40 9.21
N VAL A 26 -12.32 22.32 10.12
CA VAL A 26 -11.05 23.04 10.23
C VAL A 26 -9.88 22.09 10.57
N ALA A 27 -10.06 21.18 11.52
CA ALA A 27 -9.02 20.22 11.93
C ALA A 27 -8.50 19.37 10.76
N ARG A 28 -9.39 18.93 9.86
CA ARG A 28 -8.99 18.19 8.63
C ARG A 28 -8.09 19.02 7.71
N ARG A 29 -8.21 20.35 7.74
CA ARG A 29 -7.45 21.26 6.89
C ARG A 29 -6.12 21.70 7.47
N LEU A 30 -5.90 21.58 8.78
CA LEU A 30 -4.55 21.62 9.35
C LEU A 30 -3.66 20.51 8.76
N CYS A 31 -4.21 19.31 8.60
CA CYS A 31 -3.55 18.23 7.86
C CYS A 31 -3.24 18.60 6.41
N VAL A 32 -4.06 19.44 5.77
CA VAL A 32 -3.82 19.91 4.39
C VAL A 32 -2.57 20.77 4.28
N VAL A 33 -2.30 21.64 5.25
CA VAL A 33 -1.07 22.47 5.29
C VAL A 33 0.16 21.58 5.47
N TYR A 34 0.11 20.63 6.40
CA TYR A 34 1.18 19.65 6.60
C TYR A 34 1.46 18.85 5.31
N LEU A 35 0.41 18.31 4.69
CA LEU A 35 0.51 17.57 3.43
C LEU A 35 0.90 18.46 2.24
N ALA A 36 0.65 19.78 2.28
CA ALA A 36 1.11 20.71 1.26
C ALA A 36 2.64 20.84 1.28
N ARG A 37 3.28 20.77 2.46
CA ARG A 37 4.73 20.84 2.60
C ARG A 37 5.44 19.50 2.45
N ALA A 38 4.74 18.38 2.60
CA ALA A 38 5.32 17.05 2.45
C ALA A 38 5.81 16.79 1.00
N PRO A 39 6.88 16.00 0.79
CA PRO A 39 7.25 15.51 -0.54
C PRO A 39 6.07 14.82 -1.24
N LYS A 40 5.89 15.08 -2.53
CA LYS A 40 4.78 14.49 -3.31
C LYS A 40 5.29 13.31 -4.12
N SER A 41 4.65 12.15 -3.94
CA SER A 41 4.85 10.98 -4.78
C SER A 41 3.51 10.37 -5.18
N VAL A 42 3.40 10.00 -6.46
CA VAL A 42 2.26 9.23 -7.01
C VAL A 42 2.64 7.77 -7.23
N GLU A 43 3.80 7.34 -6.74
CA GLU A 43 4.40 6.04 -6.97
C GLU A 43 3.48 4.90 -6.49
N VAL A 44 3.08 4.92 -5.21
CA VAL A 44 2.16 3.91 -4.65
C VAL A 44 0.79 3.94 -5.35
N TYR A 45 0.29 5.13 -5.73
CA TYR A 45 -0.97 5.25 -6.45
C TYR A 45 -0.91 4.58 -7.83
N SER A 46 0.22 4.77 -8.52
CA SER A 46 0.46 4.18 -9.84
C SER A 46 0.64 2.67 -9.72
N ALA A 47 1.45 2.21 -8.76
CA ALA A 47 1.66 0.79 -8.50
C ALA A 47 0.36 0.06 -8.15
N TYR A 48 -0.48 0.65 -7.31
CA TYR A 48 -1.79 0.08 -6.99
C TYR A 48 -2.74 0.06 -8.20
N SER A 49 -2.63 1.04 -9.09
CA SER A 49 -3.38 1.03 -10.35
C SER A 49 -2.93 -0.12 -11.27
N ASN A 50 -1.64 -0.43 -11.30
CA ASN A 50 -1.09 -1.58 -12.02
C ASN A 50 -1.59 -2.90 -11.42
N VAL A 51 -1.62 -3.04 -10.10
CA VAL A 51 -2.22 -4.20 -9.41
C VAL A 51 -3.69 -4.37 -9.80
N LYS A 52 -4.49 -3.30 -9.76
CA LYS A 52 -5.91 -3.35 -10.17
C LYS A 52 -6.07 -3.77 -11.63
N ALA A 53 -5.20 -3.30 -12.53
CA ALA A 53 -5.24 -3.71 -13.93
C ALA A 53 -4.91 -5.21 -14.09
N CYS A 54 -3.86 -5.67 -13.41
CA CYS A 54 -3.45 -7.08 -13.36
C CYS A 54 -4.60 -8.00 -12.90
N LEU A 55 -5.26 -7.64 -11.80
CA LEU A 55 -6.38 -8.41 -11.25
C LEU A 55 -7.60 -8.45 -12.18
N ARG A 56 -7.90 -7.33 -12.86
CA ARG A 56 -9.03 -7.26 -13.82
C ARG A 56 -8.75 -7.99 -15.12
N GLY A 57 -7.49 -8.03 -15.56
CA GLY A 57 -7.06 -8.69 -16.77
C GLY A 57 -6.83 -10.20 -16.61
N HIS A 58 -6.79 -10.70 -15.37
CA HIS A 58 -6.54 -12.10 -15.09
C HIS A 58 -7.68 -12.99 -15.63
N GLN A 59 -7.32 -14.04 -16.34
CA GLN A 59 -8.27 -15.01 -16.87
C GLN A 59 -8.32 -16.23 -15.95
N GLY A 60 -9.53 -16.62 -15.53
CA GLY A 60 -9.72 -17.73 -14.60
C GLY A 60 -9.63 -17.32 -13.13
N PRO A 61 -9.55 -18.30 -12.20
CA PRO A 61 -9.45 -18.02 -10.78
C PRO A 61 -8.10 -17.37 -10.44
N LEU A 62 -8.12 -16.39 -9.55
CA LEU A 62 -6.90 -15.72 -9.10
C LEU A 62 -5.92 -16.72 -8.47
N PRO A 63 -4.60 -16.55 -8.70
CA PRO A 63 -3.61 -17.44 -8.15
C PRO A 63 -3.65 -17.38 -6.62
N PRO A 64 -3.59 -18.52 -5.94
CA PRO A 64 -3.79 -18.56 -4.51
C PRO A 64 -2.55 -18.05 -3.76
N VAL A 65 -2.73 -17.65 -2.50
CA VAL A 65 -1.61 -17.26 -1.63
C VAL A 65 -0.63 -18.44 -1.50
N PRO A 66 0.69 -18.24 -1.68
CA PRO A 66 1.70 -19.27 -1.48
C PRO A 66 1.57 -19.97 -0.12
N LEU A 67 1.72 -21.30 -0.10
CA LEU A 67 1.46 -22.11 1.11
C LEU A 67 2.33 -21.68 2.30
N HIS A 68 3.60 -21.33 2.07
CA HIS A 68 4.52 -20.87 3.11
C HIS A 68 4.12 -19.52 3.72
N LEU A 69 3.24 -18.74 3.10
CA LEU A 69 2.72 -17.48 3.65
C LEU A 69 1.37 -17.63 4.35
N ARG A 70 0.74 -18.82 4.28
CA ARG A 70 -0.56 -19.04 4.90
C ARG A 70 -0.42 -19.27 6.39
N ASN A 71 -1.40 -18.80 7.14
CA ASN A 71 -1.53 -19.14 8.56
C ASN A 71 -1.83 -20.64 8.74
N ALA A 72 -1.26 -21.26 9.76
CA ALA A 72 -1.42 -22.67 10.07
C ALA A 72 -1.76 -22.90 11.57
N PRO A 73 -2.94 -22.42 12.02
CA PRO A 73 -3.31 -22.50 13.44
C PRO A 73 -3.67 -23.92 13.89
N THR A 74 -4.15 -24.78 12.99
CA THR A 74 -4.55 -26.15 13.32
C THR A 74 -3.44 -27.16 12.99
N ARG A 75 -3.49 -28.33 13.64
CA ARG A 75 -2.55 -29.43 13.37
C ARG A 75 -2.67 -29.95 11.93
N LEU A 76 -3.90 -30.16 11.46
CA LEU A 76 -4.17 -30.56 10.09
C LEU A 76 -3.56 -29.59 9.06
N MET A 77 -3.66 -28.28 9.29
CA MET A 77 -3.08 -27.29 8.36
C MET A 77 -1.55 -27.37 8.30
N LYS A 78 -0.90 -27.59 9.45
CA LYS A 78 0.56 -27.82 9.49
C LYS A 78 0.96 -29.10 8.76
N ASP A 79 0.18 -30.17 8.95
CA ASP A 79 0.41 -31.46 8.28
C ASP A 79 0.22 -31.35 6.76
N LEU A 80 -0.67 -30.45 6.30
CA LEU A 80 -0.86 -30.08 4.89
C LEU A 80 0.18 -29.08 4.37
N GLY A 81 1.20 -28.73 5.16
CA GLY A 81 2.31 -27.85 4.74
C GLY A 81 2.02 -26.35 4.78
N TYR A 82 0.94 -25.91 5.44
CA TYR A 82 0.64 -24.47 5.57
C TYR A 82 1.70 -23.81 6.46
N GLY A 83 2.21 -22.66 6.03
CA GLY A 83 3.27 -21.92 6.74
C GLY A 83 4.63 -22.62 6.75
N GLN A 84 4.74 -23.81 6.15
CA GLN A 84 6.00 -24.55 6.12
C GLN A 84 7.01 -23.83 5.22
N GLY A 85 8.22 -23.64 5.72
CA GLY A 85 9.28 -22.93 4.99
C GLY A 85 9.17 -21.41 5.04
N TYR A 86 8.22 -20.83 5.79
CA TYR A 86 8.20 -19.40 6.05
C TYR A 86 9.47 -18.95 6.74
N LYS A 87 10.15 -17.97 6.16
CA LYS A 87 11.31 -17.33 6.76
C LYS A 87 10.86 -16.01 7.40
N TYR A 88 10.98 -15.93 8.72
CA TYR A 88 10.66 -14.73 9.50
C TYR A 88 11.87 -13.80 9.57
N ASN A 89 11.88 -12.71 8.79
CA ASN A 89 13.04 -11.83 8.63
C ASN A 89 13.74 -11.44 9.95
N PRO A 90 13.03 -11.06 11.03
CA PRO A 90 13.71 -10.69 12.28
C PRO A 90 14.50 -11.82 12.97
N ALA A 91 14.32 -13.08 12.57
CA ALA A 91 15.09 -14.21 13.08
C ALA A 91 16.43 -14.43 12.34
N TYR A 92 16.74 -13.63 11.32
CA TYR A 92 17.95 -13.75 10.51
C TYR A 92 18.77 -12.46 10.60
N SER A 93 20.09 -12.59 10.67
CA SER A 93 21.01 -11.45 10.69
C SER A 93 21.19 -10.81 9.31
N GLU A 94 21.05 -11.61 8.26
CA GLU A 94 21.21 -11.18 6.87
C GLU A 94 19.85 -11.13 6.15
N PRO A 95 19.73 -10.32 5.07
CA PRO A 95 18.55 -10.32 4.22
C PRO A 95 18.23 -11.72 3.72
N VAL A 96 16.95 -12.07 3.82
CA VAL A 96 16.48 -13.40 3.45
C VAL A 96 15.76 -13.34 2.12
N GLU A 97 16.19 -14.17 1.17
CA GLU A 97 15.46 -14.40 -0.06
C GLU A 97 14.25 -15.31 0.20
N GLN A 98 13.06 -14.79 -0.14
CA GLN A 98 11.78 -15.47 -0.06
C GLN A 98 10.84 -14.88 -1.12
N GLU A 99 10.12 -15.75 -1.81
CA GLU A 99 9.07 -15.36 -2.75
C GLU A 99 7.80 -14.97 -1.98
N TYR A 100 7.23 -13.82 -2.32
CA TYR A 100 6.00 -13.31 -1.69
C TYR A 100 4.80 -13.30 -2.63
N LEU A 101 5.05 -13.11 -3.93
CA LEU A 101 4.02 -13.18 -4.94
C LEU A 101 3.73 -14.65 -5.31
N PRO A 102 2.53 -14.95 -5.80
CA PRO A 102 2.23 -16.23 -6.42
C PRO A 102 3.19 -16.55 -7.56
N GLN A 103 3.33 -17.84 -7.88
CA GLN A 103 4.28 -18.31 -8.88
C GLN A 103 4.07 -17.66 -10.26
N GLU A 104 2.82 -17.41 -10.61
CA GLU A 104 2.37 -16.79 -11.86
C GLU A 104 2.75 -15.31 -11.96
N LEU A 105 3.05 -14.65 -10.83
CA LEU A 105 3.44 -13.24 -10.75
C LEU A 105 4.91 -13.07 -10.32
N ARG A 106 5.71 -14.13 -10.38
CA ARG A 106 7.13 -14.05 -10.02
C ARG A 106 7.87 -13.07 -10.92
N GLY A 107 8.66 -12.18 -10.32
CA GLY A 107 9.44 -11.16 -11.04
C GLY A 107 8.63 -9.94 -11.50
N VAL A 108 7.33 -9.88 -11.20
CA VAL A 108 6.52 -8.68 -11.47
C VAL A 108 6.89 -7.58 -10.48
N ASP A 109 7.25 -6.41 -11.01
CA ASP A 109 7.50 -5.20 -10.24
C ASP A 109 6.42 -4.16 -10.57
N PHE A 110 5.39 -4.08 -9.71
CA PHE A 110 4.27 -3.16 -9.88
C PHE A 110 4.66 -1.68 -9.79
N PHE A 111 5.83 -1.35 -9.24
CA PHE A 111 6.33 0.02 -9.17
C PHE A 111 6.96 0.47 -10.49
N LYS A 112 7.45 -0.48 -11.32
CA LYS A 112 8.09 -0.20 -12.61
C LYS A 112 7.22 -0.55 -13.82
N GLN A 113 6.42 -1.60 -13.74
CA GLN A 113 5.64 -2.12 -14.87
C GLN A 113 4.28 -1.43 -14.98
N ARG A 114 3.91 -0.99 -16.19
CA ARG A 114 2.65 -0.28 -16.41
C ARG A 114 1.42 -1.20 -16.52
N ARG A 115 1.58 -2.51 -16.78
CA ARG A 115 0.52 -3.55 -16.80
C ARG A 115 1.12 -4.96 -16.66
N CYS A 116 0.41 -5.85 -15.96
CA CYS A 116 0.30 -7.26 -16.35
C CYS A 116 -0.82 -7.34 -17.40
#